data_AF-J1I7D6-F1
#
_entry.id   AF-J1I7D6-F1
#
_cell.length_a   1.000
_cell.length_b   1.000
_cell.length_c   1.000
_cell.angle_alpha   90.00
_cell.angle_beta   90.00
_cell.angle_gamma   90.00
#
_symmetry.space_group_name_H-M   'P 1'
#
loop_
_entity.id
_entity.type
_entity.pdbx_description
1 polymer ?
#
loop_
_entity_poly.entity_id
_entity_poly.type
_entity_poly.pdbx_seq_one_letter_code
_entity_poly.pdbx_strand_id
1 'polypeptide(L)'
;MNTEKIDESGQFEFWLEERNILIIRLVDKEGGKEIGAEDARHSLLVQKRLYKKLGQKLLILGNLGELSKINKAAKEFAKSNEGQAINKYTLAYALIAPNRLNRMVGNMLSKIFRRSYPIKMFTSEEKAINWLLEQRTNQEMAN
;
A
#
# COMPACT_ATOMS: atom_id res chain seq x y z
N MET A 1 11.97 -4.87 14.78
CA MET A 1 11.77 -5.01 13.32
C MET A 1 12.92 -4.33 12.64
N ASN A 2 13.65 -5.03 11.78
CA ASN A 2 14.69 -4.41 10.98
C ASN A 2 14.10 -3.92 9.66
N THR A 3 14.07 -2.61 9.44
CA THR A 3 13.48 -1.99 8.25
C THR A 3 14.50 -1.07 7.59
N GLU A 4 14.68 -1.21 6.29
CA GLU A 4 15.58 -0.38 5.49
C GLU A 4 14.76 0.57 4.61
N LYS A 5 15.13 1.85 4.57
CA LYS A 5 14.52 2.81 3.64
C LYS A 5 15.06 2.55 2.25
N ILE A 6 14.16 2.29 1.30
CA ILE A 6 14.53 1.94 -0.08
C ILE A 6 14.25 3.05 -1.08
N ASP A 7 13.29 3.93 -0.78
CA ASP A 7 12.86 5.00 -1.69
C ASP A 7 12.04 6.05 -0.91
N GLU A 8 11.95 7.27 -1.44
CA GLU A 8 11.04 8.31 -0.96
C GLU A 8 10.56 9.16 -2.13
N SER A 9 9.30 9.58 -2.10
CA SER A 9 8.74 10.45 -3.11
C SER A 9 7.52 11.19 -2.59
N GLY A 10 7.54 12.52 -2.74
CA GLY A 10 6.49 13.40 -2.23
C GLY A 10 6.22 13.14 -0.75
N GLN A 11 5.00 12.68 -0.46
CA GLN A 11 4.53 12.36 0.90
C GLN A 11 4.69 10.89 1.28
N PHE A 12 5.27 10.05 0.42
CA PHE A 12 5.50 8.64 0.71
C PHE A 12 6.95 8.34 1.01
N GLU A 13 7.17 7.63 2.11
CA GLU A 13 8.40 6.89 2.34
C GLU A 13 8.17 5.40 2.16
N PHE A 14 9.08 4.75 1.45
CA PHE A 14 9.04 3.34 1.17
C PHE A 14 10.16 2.65 1.95
N TRP A 15 9.75 1.72 2.81
CA TRP A 15 10.64 0.93 3.64
C TRP A 15 10.45 -0.54 3.30
N LEU A 16 11.55 -1.29 3.21
CA LEU A 16 11.52 -2.73 3.04
C LEU A 16 11.92 -3.38 4.36
N GLU A 17 11.07 -4.30 4.80
CA GLU A 17 11.31 -5.12 5.96
C GLU A 17 11.91 -6.47 5.55
N GLU A 18 12.72 -7.07 6.44
CA GLU A 18 13.45 -8.33 6.22
C GLU A 18 12.60 -9.50 5.69
N ARG A 19 11.30 -9.57 6.02
CA ARG A 19 10.36 -10.58 5.50
C ARG A 19 9.73 -10.17 4.17
N ASN A 20 10.36 -9.27 3.42
CA ASN A 20 9.88 -8.76 2.14
C ASN A 20 8.50 -8.11 2.23
N ILE A 21 8.28 -7.33 3.28
CA ILE A 21 7.07 -6.50 3.44
C ILE A 21 7.43 -5.08 3.02
N LEU A 22 6.70 -4.55 2.04
CA LEU A 22 6.80 -3.16 1.64
C LEU A 22 5.95 -2.32 2.59
N ILE A 23 6.60 -1.47 3.38
CA ILE A 23 5.96 -0.53 4.27
C ILE A 23 5.92 0.84 3.58
N ILE A 24 4.71 1.38 3.41
CA ILE A 24 4.48 2.70 2.84
C ILE A 24 4.00 3.61 3.97
N ARG A 25 4.81 4.60 4.33
CA ARG A 25 4.47 5.58 5.36
C ARG A 25 4.15 6.91 4.71
N LEU A 26 3.06 7.55 5.15
CA LEU A 26 2.84 8.95 4.83
C LEU A 26 3.68 9.82 5.77
N VAL A 27 4.42 10.76 5.19
CA VAL A 27 5.15 11.81 5.90
C VAL A 27 4.59 13.18 5.55
N ASP A 28 4.35 14.00 6.57
CA ASP A 28 3.93 15.38 6.39
C ASP A 28 5.14 16.22 5.96
N LYS A 29 5.21 16.58 4.68
CA LYS A 29 6.20 17.51 4.13
C LYS A 29 5.45 18.72 3.57
N GLU A 30 5.39 19.81 4.34
CA GLU A 30 5.00 21.22 4.02
C GLU A 30 3.97 21.54 2.89
N GLY A 31 3.19 20.57 2.40
CA GLY A 31 2.25 20.69 1.29
C GLY A 31 0.85 20.15 1.59
N GLY A 32 0.59 19.80 2.85
CA GLY A 32 -0.66 19.24 3.32
C GLY A 32 -0.86 17.77 2.96
N LYS A 33 -1.61 17.04 3.79
CA LYS A 33 -1.86 15.59 3.76
C LYS A 33 -2.74 15.11 2.59
N GLU A 34 -2.45 15.54 1.36
CA GLU A 34 -3.16 15.20 0.13
C GLU A 34 -2.30 14.35 -0.82
N ILE A 35 -2.76 13.14 -1.16
CA ILE A 35 -2.09 12.27 -2.14
C ILE A 35 -2.48 12.70 -3.57
N GLY A 36 -1.46 12.93 -4.41
CA GLY A 36 -1.57 13.24 -5.83
C GLY A 36 -1.40 12.05 -6.77
N ALA A 37 -1.60 12.29 -8.07
CA ALA A 37 -1.42 11.28 -9.11
C ALA A 37 0.06 10.89 -9.28
N GLU A 38 0.98 11.83 -9.05
CA GLU A 38 2.43 11.58 -9.11
C GLU A 38 2.86 10.65 -7.99
N ASP A 39 2.39 10.89 -6.76
CA ASP A 39 2.65 10.01 -5.62
C ASP A 39 2.12 8.58 -5.89
N ALA A 40 0.92 8.47 -6.46
CA ALA A 40 0.32 7.18 -6.80
C ALA A 40 1.09 6.45 -7.92
N ARG A 41 1.54 7.16 -8.95
CA ARG A 41 2.41 6.62 -10.02
C ARG A 41 3.74 6.15 -9.47
N HIS A 42 4.36 6.96 -8.60
CA HIS A 42 5.65 6.63 -8.01
C HIS A 42 5.55 5.39 -7.11
N SER A 43 4.48 5.30 -6.30
CA SER A 43 4.20 4.10 -5.51
C SER A 43 4.08 2.84 -6.37
N LEU A 44 3.40 2.92 -7.52
CA LEU A 44 3.32 1.81 -8.47
C LEU A 44 4.68 1.44 -9.06
N LEU A 45 5.54 2.42 -9.36
CA LEU A 45 6.89 2.18 -9.87
C LEU A 45 7.77 1.46 -8.85
N VAL A 46 7.74 1.87 -7.58
CA VAL A 46 8.48 1.21 -6.50
C VAL A 46 8.02 -0.25 -6.35
N GLN A 47 6.71 -0.49 -6.34
CA GLN A 47 6.15 -1.83 -6.27
C GLN A 47 6.55 -2.70 -7.47
N LYS A 48 6.53 -2.14 -8.69
CA LYS A 48 6.99 -2.85 -9.89
C LYS A 48 8.48 -3.21 -9.82
N ARG A 49 9.32 -2.29 -9.32
CA ARG A 49 10.77 -2.52 -9.15
C ARG A 49 11.02 -3.64 -8.13
N LEU A 50 10.35 -3.59 -6.98
CA LEU A 50 10.47 -4.62 -5.96
C LEU A 50 9.96 -5.98 -6.43
N TYR A 51 8.83 -6.03 -7.12
CA TYR A 51 8.31 -7.27 -7.70
C TYR A 51 9.33 -7.94 -8.63
N LYS A 52 10.00 -7.15 -9.48
CA LYS A 52 11.07 -7.66 -10.35
C LYS A 52 12.31 -8.11 -9.58
N LYS A 53 12.69 -7.39 -8.53
CA LYS A 53 13.87 -7.70 -7.70
C LYS A 53 13.66 -8.98 -6.87
N LEU A 54 12.48 -9.15 -6.29
CA LEU A 54 12.16 -10.27 -5.41
C LEU A 54 11.63 -11.49 -6.15
N GLY A 55 11.14 -11.33 -7.38
CA GLY A 55 10.56 -12.42 -8.17
C GLY A 55 9.23 -12.95 -7.65
N GLN A 56 8.61 -12.26 -6.68
CA GLN A 56 7.37 -12.65 -6.03
C GLN A 56 6.45 -11.46 -5.79
N LYS A 57 5.14 -11.75 -5.61
CA LYS A 57 4.15 -10.73 -5.24
C LYS A 57 4.45 -10.16 -3.85
N LEU A 58 4.14 -8.88 -3.67
CA LEU A 58 4.47 -8.09 -2.50
C LEU A 58 3.38 -8.15 -1.44
N LEU A 59 3.81 -8.23 -0.18
CA LEU A 59 2.97 -7.87 0.97
C LEU A 59 3.15 -6.38 1.22
N ILE A 60 2.06 -5.62 1.25
CA ILE A 60 2.11 -4.17 1.42
C ILE A 60 1.44 -3.77 2.72
N LEU A 61 2.16 -3.00 3.54
CA LEU A 61 1.65 -2.35 4.73
C LEU A 61 1.61 -0.84 4.51
N GLY A 62 0.43 -0.28 4.32
CA GLY A 62 0.25 1.18 4.20
C GLY A 62 -0.15 1.80 5.52
N ASN A 63 0.64 2.72 6.04
CA ASN A 63 0.28 3.52 7.20
C ASN A 63 -0.39 4.84 6.75
N LEU A 64 -1.71 4.88 6.87
CA LEU A 64 -2.56 6.02 6.52
C LEU A 64 -2.90 6.91 7.74
N GLY A 65 -2.16 6.80 8.84
CA GLY A 65 -2.46 7.54 10.07
C GLY A 65 -2.56 9.05 9.88
N GLU A 66 -1.77 9.56 8.95
CA GLU A 66 -1.65 10.97 8.62
C GLU A 66 -2.44 11.35 7.37
N LEU A 67 -3.20 10.43 6.74
CA LEU A 67 -3.90 10.73 5.50
C LEU A 67 -5.13 11.63 5.75
N SER A 68 -5.15 12.83 5.15
CA SER A 68 -6.32 13.70 5.18
C SER A 68 -7.17 13.60 3.93
N LYS A 69 -6.55 13.53 2.75
CA LYS A 69 -7.30 13.58 1.48
C LYS A 69 -6.56 12.87 0.34
N ILE A 70 -7.34 12.41 -0.63
CA ILE A 70 -6.82 11.88 -1.90
C ILE A 70 -7.49 12.66 -3.01
N ASN A 71 -6.67 13.29 -3.85
CA ASN A 71 -7.18 14.17 -4.89
C ASN A 71 -7.85 13.38 -6.02
N LYS A 72 -8.63 14.07 -6.86
CA LYS A 72 -9.38 13.42 -7.93
C LYS A 72 -8.45 12.71 -8.93
N ALA A 73 -7.34 13.34 -9.28
CA ALA A 73 -6.36 12.80 -10.22
C ALA A 73 -5.75 11.47 -9.75
N ALA A 74 -5.42 11.33 -8.47
CA ALA A 74 -4.94 10.09 -7.86
C ALA A 74 -5.99 8.98 -7.92
N LYS A 75 -7.27 9.33 -7.69
CA LYS A 75 -8.39 8.39 -7.79
C LYS A 75 -8.62 7.92 -9.24
N GLU A 76 -8.52 8.83 -10.21
CA GLU A 76 -8.65 8.53 -11.63
C GLU A 76 -7.47 7.68 -12.11
N PHE A 77 -6.25 8.00 -11.67
CA PHE A 77 -5.07 7.19 -11.93
C PHE A 77 -5.22 5.76 -11.39
N ALA A 78 -5.66 5.60 -10.13
CA ALA A 78 -5.85 4.29 -9.53
C ALA A 78 -6.89 3.43 -10.28
N LYS A 79 -7.88 4.05 -10.95
CA LYS A 79 -8.87 3.36 -11.79
C LYS A 79 -8.37 3.06 -13.20
N SER A 80 -7.35 3.77 -13.68
CA SER A 80 -6.76 3.56 -15.00
C SER A 80 -6.10 2.18 -15.13
N ASN A 81 -5.93 1.71 -16.37
CA ASN A 81 -5.24 0.44 -16.64
C ASN A 81 -3.82 0.41 -16.07
N GLU A 82 -3.14 1.57 -16.06
CA GLU A 82 -1.82 1.70 -15.44
C GLU A 82 -1.91 1.49 -13.93
N GLY A 83 -2.81 2.20 -13.24
CA GLY A 83 -3.02 2.03 -11.80
C GLY A 83 -3.43 0.61 -11.41
N GLN A 84 -4.23 -0.06 -12.24
CA GLN A 84 -4.63 -1.45 -12.03
C GLN A 84 -3.49 -2.46 -12.22
N ALA A 85 -2.33 -2.07 -12.76
CA ALA A 85 -1.16 -2.94 -12.83
C ALA A 85 -0.67 -3.40 -11.44
N ILE A 86 -1.02 -2.67 -10.38
CA ILE A 86 -0.77 -3.05 -8.98
C ILE A 86 -1.25 -4.46 -8.64
N ASN A 87 -2.33 -4.92 -9.28
CA ASN A 87 -2.90 -6.26 -9.12
C ASN A 87 -1.92 -7.39 -9.50
N LYS A 88 -0.95 -7.10 -10.38
CA LYS A 88 0.08 -8.06 -10.80
C LYS A 88 1.19 -8.19 -9.76
N TYR A 89 1.45 -7.11 -9.01
CA TYR A 89 2.59 -7.00 -8.13
C TYR A 89 2.24 -7.25 -6.66
N THR A 90 0.96 -7.14 -6.29
CA THR A 90 0.51 -7.21 -4.90
C THR A 90 -0.13 -8.54 -4.59
N LEU A 91 0.29 -9.15 -3.48
CA LEU A 91 -0.33 -10.33 -2.92
C LEU A 91 -1.45 -9.97 -1.94
N ALA A 92 -1.14 -9.08 -0.99
CA ALA A 92 -2.06 -8.63 0.03
C ALA A 92 -1.70 -7.23 0.48
N TYR A 93 -2.70 -6.48 0.90
CA TYR A 93 -2.53 -5.11 1.36
C TYR A 93 -3.15 -4.94 2.74
N ALA A 94 -2.35 -4.57 3.73
CA ALA A 94 -2.82 -4.17 5.05
C ALA A 94 -2.70 -2.66 5.21
N LEU A 95 -3.73 -2.05 5.78
CA LEU A 95 -3.80 -0.61 5.97
C LEU A 95 -3.93 -0.28 7.45
N ILE A 96 -3.00 0.49 7.99
CA ILE A 96 -3.10 1.05 9.34
C ILE A 96 -3.82 2.38 9.24
N ALA A 97 -4.99 2.46 9.87
CA ALA A 97 -5.75 3.70 9.94
C ALA A 97 -6.31 3.88 11.35
N PRO A 98 -6.25 5.09 11.94
CA PRO A 98 -6.95 5.40 13.17
C PRO A 98 -8.46 5.29 12.95
N ASN A 99 -9.20 4.91 14.00
CA ASN A 99 -10.63 4.60 13.94
C ASN A 99 -11.50 5.64 13.19
N ARG A 100 -11.11 6.92 13.18
CA ARG A 100 -11.86 8.00 12.50
C ARG A 100 -11.74 7.99 10.97
N LEU A 101 -10.67 7.42 10.40
CA LEU A 101 -10.45 7.37 8.95
C LEU A 101 -11.03 6.10 8.28
N ASN A 102 -11.48 5.14 9.09
CA ASN A 102 -11.92 3.82 8.62
C ASN A 102 -13.11 3.87 7.63
N ARG A 103 -14.06 4.80 7.83
CA ARG A 103 -15.20 4.99 6.89
C ARG A 103 -14.78 5.59 5.55
N MET A 104 -13.91 6.60 5.56
CA MET A 104 -13.45 7.25 4.32
C MET A 104 -12.63 6.28 3.48
N VAL A 105 -11.68 5.60 4.12
CA VAL A 105 -10.80 4.63 3.47
C VAL A 105 -11.63 3.43 3.00
N GLY A 106 -12.54 2.88 3.81
CA GLY A 106 -13.41 1.77 3.41
C GLY A 106 -14.20 2.04 2.13
N ASN A 107 -14.88 3.18 2.05
CA ASN A 107 -15.63 3.57 0.85
C ASN A 107 -14.73 3.80 -0.38
N MET A 108 -13.56 4.40 -0.16
CA MET A 108 -12.57 4.63 -1.22
C MET A 108 -12.05 3.30 -1.77
N LEU A 109 -11.63 2.40 -0.91
CA LEU A 109 -11.09 1.10 -1.28
C LEU A 109 -12.07 0.35 -2.19
N SER A 110 -13.33 0.23 -1.79
CA SER A 110 -14.35 -0.49 -2.56
C SER A 110 -14.70 0.14 -3.91
N LYS A 111 -14.57 1.47 -4.06
CA LYS A 111 -14.96 2.19 -5.28
C LYS A 111 -13.83 2.41 -6.28
N ILE A 112 -12.58 2.32 -5.85
CA ILE A 112 -11.43 2.77 -6.66
C ILE A 112 -10.62 1.61 -7.21
N PHE A 113 -10.47 0.51 -6.46
CA PHE A 113 -9.62 -0.58 -6.89
C PHE A 113 -10.45 -1.81 -7.25
N ARG A 114 -10.45 -2.20 -8.54
CA ARG A 114 -10.90 -3.52 -9.00
C ARG A 114 -9.82 -4.54 -8.61
N ARG A 115 -9.85 -5.01 -7.36
CA ARG A 115 -8.74 -5.76 -6.76
C ARG A 115 -8.86 -7.24 -7.02
N SER A 116 -7.73 -7.84 -7.39
CA SER A 116 -7.54 -9.30 -7.41
C SER A 116 -6.80 -9.81 -6.17
N TYR A 117 -6.62 -8.96 -5.15
CA TYR A 117 -5.93 -9.29 -3.90
C TYR A 117 -6.73 -8.85 -2.68
N PRO A 118 -6.61 -9.57 -1.55
CA PRO A 118 -7.24 -9.20 -0.30
C PRO A 118 -6.65 -7.91 0.26
N ILE A 119 -7.54 -7.09 0.82
CA ILE A 119 -7.17 -5.88 1.57
C ILE A 119 -7.85 -5.86 2.93
N LYS A 120 -7.13 -5.47 3.98
CA LYS A 120 -7.69 -5.39 5.32
C LYS A 120 -7.16 -4.19 6.08
N MET A 121 -8.04 -3.54 6.84
CA MET A 121 -7.68 -2.42 7.70
C MET A 121 -7.44 -2.89 9.13
N PHE A 122 -6.47 -2.27 9.79
CA PHE A 122 -6.05 -2.58 11.15
C PHE A 122 -5.80 -1.30 11.93
N THR A 123 -5.91 -1.42 13.25
CA THR A 123 -5.55 -0.37 14.21
C THR A 123 -4.18 -0.60 14.84
N SER A 124 -3.56 -1.76 14.58
CA SER A 124 -2.24 -2.15 15.10
C SER A 124 -1.38 -2.69 13.96
N GLU A 125 -0.14 -2.19 13.89
CA GLU A 125 0.88 -2.64 12.94
C GLU A 125 1.19 -4.13 13.08
N GLU A 126 1.31 -4.62 14.32
CA GLU A 126 1.61 -6.03 14.58
C GLU A 126 0.53 -6.96 14.02
N LYS A 127 -0.75 -6.63 14.24
CA LYS A 127 -1.89 -7.41 13.71
C LYS A 127 -1.93 -7.40 12.19
N ALA A 128 -1.57 -6.28 11.58
CA ALA A 128 -1.52 -6.15 10.13
C ALA A 128 -0.42 -7.01 9.51
N ILE A 129 0.77 -7.00 10.13
CA ILE A 129 1.92 -7.80 9.67
C ILE A 129 1.62 -9.29 9.81
N ASN A 130 1.08 -9.74 10.95
CA ASN A 130 0.70 -11.13 11.13
C ASN A 130 -0.29 -11.59 10.05
N TRP A 131 -1.32 -10.79 9.78
CA TRP A 131 -2.29 -11.10 8.72
C TRP A 131 -1.67 -11.12 7.31
N LEU A 132 -0.75 -10.20 7.01
CA LEU A 132 -0.02 -10.21 5.73
C LEU A 132 0.78 -11.50 5.56
N LEU A 133 1.47 -11.96 6.61
CA LEU A 133 2.22 -13.21 6.58
C LEU A 133 1.30 -14.41 6.38
N GLU A 134 0.13 -14.45 7.04
CA GLU A 134 -0.89 -15.48 6.80
C GLU A 134 -1.34 -15.53 5.33
N GLN A 135 -1.47 -14.38 4.65
CA GLN A 135 -1.81 -14.37 3.22
C GLN A 135 -0.73 -14.99 2.35
N ARG A 136 0.55 -14.83 2.70
CA ARG A 136 1.67 -15.49 2.01
C ARG A 136 1.62 -16.99 2.20
N THR A 137 1.50 -17.45 3.44
CA THR A 137 1.41 -18.88 3.75
C THR A 137 0.23 -19.53 3.04
N ASN A 138 -0.94 -18.87 3.01
CA ASN A 138 -2.11 -19.38 2.29
C ASN A 138 -1.90 -19.47 0.77
N GLN A 139 -1.12 -18.55 0.18
CA GLN A 139 -0.78 -18.62 -1.24
C GLN A 139 0.19 -19.77 -1.54
N GLU A 140 1.17 -20.01 -0.66
CA GLU A 140 2.15 -21.10 -0.80
C GLU A 140 1.49 -22.48 -0.67
N MET A 141 0.46 -22.63 0.16
CA MET A 141 -0.30 -23.89 0.29
C MET A 141 -1.27 -24.15 -0.88
N ALA A 142 -1.63 -23.12 -1.64
CA ALA A 142 -2.58 -23.21 -2.75
C ALA A 142 -1.90 -23.45 -4.13
N ASN A 143 -0.57 -23.40 -4.18
CA ASN A 143 0.26 -23.64 -5.36
C ASN A 143 0.98 -24.99 -5.25
#